data_AF-A0A9P7BEM7-F1
#
_entry.id   AF-A0A9P7BEM7-F1
#
_cell.length_a   1.000
_cell.length_b   1.000
_cell.length_c   1.000
_cell.angle_alpha   90.00
_cell.angle_beta   90.00
_cell.angle_gamma   90.00
#
_symmetry.space_group_name_H-M   'P 1'
#
loop_
_entity.id
_entity.type
_entity.pdbx_description
1 polymer ?
#
loop_
_entity_poly.entity_id
_entity_poly.type
_entity_poly.pdbx_seq_one_letter_code
_entity_poly.pdbx_strand_id
1 'polypeptide(L)'
;MSSRLLVQTIRSNLRSSLLRNQLVKSTITAPRLFSSGIIRKNENRQQLHEVLSQELKFEENDAFGLDESFKTYLEENKIEIINTDGKVLAELVKKTANETIHIYFDILRITQTSFELKQLQEQADNADYLDEEMQDIGVVDVNVVVVKDTKATGFDLALSLTDSSFSISAITNFEDAKIALDDSPVASSIRDLKYSGPEFTNLAEELQESFNQYLNSRGINSSLADFILAYAGVKENNEYLDWLSNLKKFTA
;
A
#
# COMPACT_ATOMS: atom_id res chain seq x y z
N MET A 1 -82.36 11.02 42.61
CA MET A 1 -83.46 10.41 43.40
C MET A 1 -82.84 9.41 44.36
N SER A 2 -82.85 9.78 45.65
CA SER A 2 -82.40 8.99 46.79
C SER A 2 -83.03 7.61 46.86
N SER A 3 -82.28 6.60 47.31
CA SER A 3 -82.66 5.70 48.42
C SER A 3 -81.52 4.67 48.62
N ARG A 4 -80.76 4.75 49.72
CA ARG A 4 -81.04 4.25 51.08
C ARG A 4 -80.96 2.71 51.18
N LEU A 5 -79.96 2.20 51.90
CA LEU A 5 -80.05 1.56 53.25
C LEU A 5 -80.48 0.08 53.13
N LEU A 6 -80.09 -0.92 53.93
CA LEU A 6 -79.31 -1.05 55.17
C LEU A 6 -79.28 -2.57 55.48
N VAL A 7 -78.34 -2.97 56.36
CA VAL A 7 -78.50 -3.99 57.42
C VAL A 7 -78.47 -5.46 56.98
N GLN A 8 -77.38 -6.19 57.22
CA GLN A 8 -76.88 -6.77 58.50
C GLN A 8 -77.76 -7.88 59.09
N THR A 9 -77.14 -9.05 59.26
CA THR A 9 -77.11 -9.91 60.48
C THR A 9 -76.22 -11.14 60.14
N ILE A 10 -75.06 -11.41 60.78
CA ILE A 10 -74.76 -11.85 62.17
C ILE A 10 -75.55 -13.13 62.48
N ARG A 11 -75.04 -14.32 62.84
CA ARG A 11 -73.81 -14.91 63.42
C ARG A 11 -73.90 -16.43 63.07
N SER A 12 -72.83 -17.22 63.02
CA SER A 12 -72.16 -17.72 64.22
C SER A 12 -70.98 -18.61 63.82
N ASN A 13 -69.91 -18.49 64.61
CA ASN A 13 -68.65 -19.20 64.46
C ASN A 13 -68.77 -20.65 64.94
N LEU A 14 -68.22 -21.58 64.17
CA LEU A 14 -67.50 -22.71 64.73
C LEU A 14 -66.17 -22.85 63.97
N ARG A 15 -65.10 -22.48 64.66
CA ARG A 15 -63.71 -22.76 64.26
C ARG A 15 -63.45 -24.23 64.54
N SER A 16 -63.03 -24.98 63.54
CA SER A 16 -62.27 -26.21 63.74
C SER A 16 -61.10 -26.25 62.77
N SER A 17 -59.93 -26.06 63.37
CA SER A 17 -58.59 -26.54 63.01
C SER A 17 -58.26 -26.82 61.54
N LEU A 18 -57.35 -25.98 61.06
CA LEU A 18 -56.42 -26.16 59.97
C LEU A 18 -55.89 -27.60 59.81
N LEU A 19 -56.08 -28.17 58.63
CA LEU A 19 -55.06 -29.01 58.00
C LEU A 19 -54.80 -28.45 56.60
N ARG A 20 -53.77 -27.61 56.57
CA ARG A 20 -53.19 -27.02 55.36
C ARG A 20 -52.46 -28.12 54.61
N ASN A 21 -53.12 -28.78 53.66
CA ASN A 21 -52.39 -29.55 52.65
C ASN A 21 -51.71 -28.55 51.70
N GLN A 22 -50.50 -28.12 52.08
CA GLN A 22 -49.58 -27.54 51.13
C GLN A 22 -49.14 -28.67 50.20
N LEU A 23 -49.76 -28.73 49.02
CA LEU A 23 -49.11 -29.32 47.86
C LEU A 23 -47.85 -28.49 47.60
N VAL A 24 -46.71 -28.97 48.09
CA VAL A 24 -45.40 -28.50 47.65
C VAL A 24 -45.32 -28.85 46.17
N LYS A 25 -45.55 -27.87 45.30
CA LYS A 25 -45.18 -27.99 43.89
C LYS A 25 -43.67 -28.20 43.87
N SER A 26 -43.24 -29.43 43.65
CA SER A 26 -41.87 -29.72 43.26
C SER A 26 -41.62 -28.96 41.95
N THR A 27 -40.95 -27.82 42.03
CA THR A 27 -40.34 -27.21 40.86
C THR A 27 -39.20 -28.12 40.45
N ILE A 28 -39.48 -29.05 39.54
CA ILE A 28 -38.45 -29.78 38.81
C ILE A 28 -37.66 -28.72 38.06
N THR A 29 -36.53 -28.32 38.61
CA THR A 29 -35.54 -27.52 37.89
C THR A 29 -34.94 -28.46 36.86
N ALA A 30 -35.46 -28.41 35.63
CA ALA A 30 -34.83 -29.08 34.51
C ALA A 30 -33.37 -28.60 34.45
N PRO A 31 -32.37 -29.50 34.40
CA PRO A 31 -31.00 -29.05 34.22
C PRO A 31 -30.95 -28.30 32.89
N ARG A 32 -30.46 -27.06 32.92
CA ARG A 32 -30.10 -26.34 31.70
C ARG A 32 -28.94 -27.11 31.08
N LEU A 33 -29.25 -28.01 30.16
CA LEU A 33 -28.27 -28.67 29.31
C LEU A 33 -27.69 -27.57 28.41
N PHE A 34 -26.45 -27.21 28.64
CA PHE A 34 -25.69 -26.39 27.70
C PHE A 34 -25.60 -27.20 26.40
N SER A 35 -26.30 -26.76 25.36
CA SER A 35 -26.08 -27.26 24.01
C SER A 35 -24.72 -26.74 23.56
N SER A 36 -23.69 -27.60 23.61
CA SER A 36 -22.47 -27.37 22.85
C SER A 36 -22.81 -27.61 21.39
N GLY A 37 -23.32 -26.58 20.71
CA GLY A 37 -23.51 -26.61 19.27
C GLY A 37 -22.19 -26.99 18.59
N ILE A 38 -22.26 -27.85 17.58
CA ILE A 38 -21.12 -28.16 16.72
C ILE A 38 -20.61 -26.83 16.16
N ILE A 39 -19.34 -26.50 16.43
CA ILE A 39 -18.66 -25.38 15.76
C ILE A 39 -18.62 -25.76 14.28
N ARG A 40 -19.56 -25.25 13.49
CA ARG A 40 -19.50 -25.33 12.03
C ARG A 40 -18.36 -24.42 11.61
N LYS A 41 -17.21 -25.02 11.30
CA LYS A 41 -16.13 -24.28 10.64
C LYS A 41 -16.68 -23.78 9.31
N ASN A 42 -16.42 -22.51 9.01
CA ASN A 42 -16.81 -21.91 7.75
C ASN A 42 -15.99 -22.57 6.63
N GLU A 43 -16.62 -23.41 5.81
CA GLU A 43 -15.98 -24.18 4.73
C GLU A 43 -15.27 -23.25 3.73
N ASN A 44 -15.90 -22.14 3.35
CA ASN A 44 -15.31 -21.16 2.42
C ASN A 44 -14.05 -20.51 3.02
N ARG A 45 -14.03 -20.26 4.33
CA ARG A 45 -12.85 -19.75 5.02
C ARG A 45 -11.70 -20.78 4.99
N GLN A 46 -12.02 -22.06 5.20
CA GLN A 46 -11.01 -23.12 5.15
C GLN A 46 -10.44 -23.29 3.74
N GLN A 47 -11.31 -23.28 2.72
CA GLN A 47 -10.89 -23.34 1.33
C GLN A 47 -9.97 -22.16 0.98
N LEU A 48 -10.34 -20.93 1.37
CA LEU A 48 -9.49 -19.77 1.15
C LEU A 48 -8.13 -19.90 1.85
N HIS A 49 -8.11 -20.38 3.10
CA HIS A 49 -6.87 -20.60 3.84
C HIS A 49 -5.96 -21.64 3.16
N GLU A 50 -6.54 -22.72 2.63
CA GLU A 50 -5.81 -23.75 1.91
C GLU A 50 -5.21 -23.21 0.60
N VAL A 51 -5.98 -22.44 -0.18
CA VAL A 51 -5.50 -21.81 -1.42
C VAL A 51 -4.39 -20.80 -1.13
N LEU A 52 -4.57 -19.90 -0.16
CA LEU A 52 -3.52 -18.96 0.26
C LEU A 52 -2.26 -19.67 0.75
N SER A 53 -2.41 -20.82 1.39
CA SER A 53 -1.27 -21.63 1.85
C SER A 53 -0.54 -22.34 0.73
N GLN A 54 -1.23 -22.69 -0.35
CA GLN A 54 -0.63 -23.27 -1.55
C GLN A 54 0.10 -22.19 -2.35
N GLU A 55 -0.56 -21.06 -2.56
CA GLU A 55 0.00 -19.90 -3.26
C GLU A 55 1.27 -19.39 -2.58
N LEU A 56 1.22 -19.12 -1.27
CA LEU A 56 2.39 -18.64 -0.52
C LEU A 56 3.57 -19.60 -0.64
N LYS A 57 3.33 -20.92 -0.60
CA LYS A 57 4.40 -21.90 -0.77
C LYS A 57 4.95 -21.91 -2.19
N PHE A 58 4.10 -21.72 -3.20
CA PHE A 58 4.53 -21.69 -4.58
C PHE A 58 5.46 -20.49 -4.79
N GLU A 59 5.02 -19.31 -4.39
CA GLU A 59 5.77 -18.06 -4.50
C GLU A 59 7.05 -18.05 -3.67
N GLU A 60 7.04 -18.60 -2.45
CA GLU A 60 8.27 -18.75 -1.64
C GLU A 60 9.35 -19.61 -2.33
N ASN A 61 8.94 -20.56 -3.17
CA ASN A 61 9.87 -21.41 -3.92
C ASN A 61 10.37 -20.75 -5.22
N ASP A 62 9.60 -19.80 -5.78
CA ASP A 62 9.95 -19.04 -7.00
C ASP A 62 10.53 -17.65 -6.68
N ALA A 63 10.69 -17.33 -5.39
CA ALA A 63 11.23 -16.05 -4.94
C ALA A 63 12.62 -15.79 -5.53
N PHE A 64 12.79 -14.58 -6.05
CA PHE A 64 14.03 -14.11 -6.65
C PHE A 64 14.54 -12.88 -5.89
N GLY A 65 15.84 -12.61 -6.02
CA GLY A 65 16.49 -11.49 -5.38
C GLY A 65 17.17 -10.57 -6.38
N LEU A 66 17.63 -9.43 -5.89
CA LEU A 66 18.52 -8.56 -6.67
C LEU A 66 19.85 -9.27 -6.99
N ASP A 67 20.26 -9.15 -8.24
CA ASP A 67 21.57 -9.58 -8.71
C ASP A 67 22.71 -8.91 -7.92
N GLU A 68 23.86 -9.61 -7.83
CA GLU A 68 25.04 -9.12 -7.11
C GLU A 68 25.62 -7.84 -7.73
N SER A 69 25.46 -7.65 -9.04
CA SER A 69 25.85 -6.42 -9.75
C SER A 69 25.12 -5.20 -9.20
N PHE A 70 23.83 -5.30 -8.91
CA PHE A 70 23.04 -4.21 -8.35
C PHE A 70 23.41 -3.91 -6.89
N LYS A 71 23.74 -4.95 -6.11
CA LYS A 71 24.26 -4.74 -4.74
C LYS A 71 25.58 -3.98 -4.76
N THR A 72 26.49 -4.38 -5.64
CA THR A 72 27.77 -3.69 -5.85
C THR A 72 27.55 -2.24 -6.31
N TYR A 73 26.64 -2.02 -7.26
CA TYR A 73 26.28 -0.68 -7.74
C TYR A 73 25.81 0.24 -6.62
N LEU A 74 24.95 -0.24 -5.71
CA LEU A 74 24.47 0.54 -4.56
C LEU A 74 25.61 0.94 -3.63
N GLU A 75 26.51 0.00 -3.32
CA GLU A 75 27.67 0.23 -2.45
C GLU A 75 28.64 1.26 -3.07
N GLU A 76 28.99 1.09 -4.34
CA GLU A 76 29.89 2.00 -5.07
C GLU A 76 29.32 3.42 -5.17
N ASN A 77 28.01 3.54 -5.37
CA ASN A 77 27.33 4.82 -5.52
C ASN A 77 26.82 5.40 -4.21
N LYS A 78 27.02 4.71 -3.08
CA LYS A 78 26.55 5.10 -1.73
C LYS A 78 25.05 5.39 -1.71
N ILE A 79 24.28 4.52 -2.35
CA ILE A 79 22.83 4.58 -2.40
C ILE A 79 22.29 3.65 -1.31
N GLU A 80 21.51 4.22 -0.41
CA GLU A 80 20.81 3.50 0.66
C GLU A 80 19.34 3.32 0.25
N ILE A 81 18.83 2.09 0.37
CA ILE A 81 17.40 1.82 0.27
C ILE A 81 16.78 2.10 1.64
N ILE A 82 15.81 2.99 1.71
CA ILE A 82 15.11 3.29 2.97
C ILE A 82 13.97 2.30 3.16
N ASN A 83 13.90 1.68 4.35
CA ASN A 83 12.90 0.65 4.67
C ASN A 83 11.49 1.21 4.42
N THR A 84 10.86 0.63 3.40
CA THR A 84 9.54 0.98 2.87
C THR A 84 8.61 -0.23 2.94
N ASP A 85 8.85 -1.16 3.88
CA ASP A 85 8.06 -2.38 4.02
C ASP A 85 6.57 -2.03 4.26
N GLY A 86 5.68 -2.67 3.51
CA GLY A 86 4.24 -2.37 3.55
C GLY A 86 3.83 -1.08 2.84
N LYS A 87 4.76 -0.39 2.15
CA LYS A 87 4.49 0.76 1.28
C LYS A 87 4.86 0.44 -0.16
N VAL A 88 4.01 0.88 -1.08
CA VAL A 88 4.26 0.79 -2.53
C VAL A 88 5.32 1.82 -2.98
N LEU A 89 5.31 3.02 -2.37
CA LEU A 89 6.32 4.04 -2.64
C LEU A 89 7.66 3.62 -2.05
N ALA A 90 8.66 3.41 -2.91
CA ALA A 90 10.04 3.16 -2.53
C ALA A 90 10.83 4.46 -2.47
N GLU A 91 11.87 4.47 -1.63
CA GLU A 91 12.79 5.60 -1.48
C GLU A 91 14.25 5.12 -1.52
N LEU A 92 15.05 5.76 -2.35
CA LEU A 92 16.50 5.66 -2.34
C LEU A 92 17.09 6.97 -1.87
N VAL A 93 18.13 6.89 -1.05
CA VAL A 93 18.87 8.05 -0.53
C VAL A 93 20.33 7.93 -0.92
N LYS A 94 20.85 8.97 -1.57
CA LYS A 94 22.26 9.13 -1.87
C LYS A 94 22.80 10.37 -1.16
N LYS A 95 23.80 10.17 -0.31
CA LYS A 95 24.46 11.26 0.41
C LYS A 95 25.78 11.62 -0.28
N THR A 96 25.93 12.90 -0.62
CA THR A 96 27.20 13.47 -1.08
C THR A 96 27.81 14.33 0.02
N ALA A 97 28.94 15.00 -0.25
CA ALA A 97 29.58 15.88 0.73
C ALA A 97 28.70 17.09 1.12
N ASN A 98 27.88 17.60 0.20
CA ASN A 98 27.15 18.86 0.36
C ASN A 98 25.63 18.73 0.12
N GLU A 99 25.19 17.63 -0.47
CA GLU A 99 23.80 17.44 -0.92
C GLU A 99 23.32 16.05 -0.50
N THR A 100 22.04 15.94 -0.16
CA THR A 100 21.34 14.66 0.00
C THR A 100 20.32 14.53 -1.12
N ILE A 101 20.34 13.43 -1.83
CA ILE A 101 19.47 13.17 -2.97
C ILE A 101 18.49 12.07 -2.56
N HIS A 102 17.20 12.37 -2.62
CA HIS A 102 16.12 11.42 -2.41
C HIS A 102 15.52 11.07 -3.77
N ILE A 103 15.24 9.80 -4.02
CA ILE A 103 14.64 9.29 -5.26
C ILE A 103 13.44 8.45 -4.86
N TYR A 104 12.26 8.83 -5.35
CA TYR A 104 11.00 8.19 -5.06
C TYR A 104 10.39 7.62 -6.32
N PHE A 105 9.88 6.39 -6.24
CA PHE A 105 9.17 5.72 -7.32
C PHE A 105 8.14 4.74 -6.78
N ASP A 106 7.06 4.55 -7.53
CA ASP A 106 6.00 3.61 -7.20
C ASP A 106 6.29 2.26 -7.86
N ILE A 107 6.56 1.25 -7.03
CA ILE A 107 6.90 -0.08 -7.54
C ILE A 107 5.75 -0.76 -8.29
N LEU A 108 4.50 -0.50 -7.87
CA LEU A 108 3.33 -1.13 -8.47
C LEU A 108 3.06 -0.54 -9.84
N ARG A 109 3.24 0.78 -10.00
CA ARG A 109 3.15 1.44 -11.30
C ARG A 109 4.19 0.87 -12.27
N ILE A 110 5.44 0.71 -11.83
CA ILE A 110 6.52 0.12 -12.65
C ILE A 110 6.18 -1.31 -13.07
N THR A 111 5.78 -2.18 -12.14
CA THR A 111 5.53 -3.60 -12.45
C THR A 111 4.29 -3.78 -13.33
N GLN A 112 3.24 -3.00 -13.10
CA GLN A 112 2.04 -2.98 -13.96
C GLN A 112 2.38 -2.54 -15.38
N THR A 113 3.08 -1.41 -15.54
CA THR A 113 3.46 -0.90 -16.86
C THR A 113 4.41 -1.87 -17.57
N SER A 114 5.33 -2.51 -16.84
CA SER A 114 6.22 -3.55 -17.38
C SER A 114 5.42 -4.76 -17.92
N PHE A 115 4.36 -5.15 -17.22
CA PHE A 115 3.48 -6.24 -17.64
C PHE A 115 2.63 -5.86 -18.87
N GLU A 116 2.10 -4.63 -18.91
CA GLU A 116 1.37 -4.10 -20.07
C GLU A 116 2.27 -4.05 -21.31
N LEU A 117 3.50 -3.54 -21.19
CA LEU A 117 4.49 -3.53 -22.27
C LEU A 117 4.78 -4.94 -22.80
N LYS A 118 4.97 -5.90 -21.90
CA LYS A 118 5.22 -7.29 -22.31
C LYS A 118 4.05 -7.88 -23.09
N GLN A 119 2.81 -7.62 -22.67
CA GLN A 119 1.63 -8.08 -23.39
C GLN A 119 1.52 -7.46 -24.79
N LEU A 120 1.77 -6.15 -24.91
CA LEU A 120 1.76 -5.48 -26.22
C LEU A 120 2.82 -6.08 -27.14
N GLN A 121 4.03 -6.30 -26.62
CA GLN A 121 5.12 -6.90 -27.39
C GLN A 121 4.81 -8.33 -27.85
N GLU A 122 4.09 -9.11 -27.04
CA GLU A 122 3.66 -10.46 -27.40
C GLU A 122 2.49 -10.49 -28.41
N GLN A 123 1.67 -9.43 -28.46
CA GLN A 123 0.49 -9.33 -29.33
C GLN A 123 0.73 -8.61 -30.65
N ALA A 124 1.86 -7.91 -30.79
CA ALA A 124 2.13 -7.11 -31.98
C ALA A 124 2.63 -7.94 -33.17
N ASP A 125 1.81 -7.94 -34.22
CA ASP A 125 2.18 -8.51 -35.53
C ASP A 125 3.01 -7.53 -36.39
N ASN A 126 3.08 -6.24 -36.00
CA ASN A 126 3.76 -5.18 -36.74
C ASN A 126 4.68 -4.37 -35.81
N ALA A 127 5.97 -4.36 -36.14
CA ALA A 127 7.01 -3.73 -35.32
C ALA A 127 6.93 -2.18 -35.28
N ASP A 128 6.55 -1.53 -36.38
CA ASP A 128 6.59 -0.05 -36.45
C ASP A 128 5.50 0.59 -35.57
N TYR A 129 4.29 0.01 -35.55
CA TYR A 129 3.21 0.49 -34.67
C TYR A 129 3.45 0.14 -33.19
N LEU A 130 4.16 -0.96 -32.94
CA LEU A 130 4.51 -1.38 -31.59
C LEU A 130 5.46 -0.37 -30.92
N ASP A 131 6.46 0.11 -31.65
CA ASP A 131 7.45 1.04 -31.09
C ASP A 131 6.81 2.36 -30.63
N GLU A 132 5.87 2.93 -31.40
CA GLU A 132 5.14 4.14 -31.01
C GLU A 132 4.26 3.90 -29.79
N GLU A 133 3.48 2.80 -29.76
CA GLU A 133 2.58 2.50 -28.65
C GLU A 133 3.35 2.19 -27.35
N MET A 134 4.49 1.50 -27.46
CA MET A 134 5.37 1.22 -26.32
C MET A 134 5.99 2.49 -25.73
N GLN A 135 6.29 3.50 -26.54
CA GLN A 135 6.81 4.78 -26.05
C GLN A 135 5.74 5.56 -25.28
N ASP A 136 4.50 5.55 -25.75
CA ASP A 136 3.39 6.26 -25.09
C ASP A 136 3.01 5.63 -23.74
N ILE A 137 3.05 4.30 -23.63
CA ILE A 137 2.65 3.61 -22.40
C ILE A 137 3.82 3.31 -21.46
N GLY A 138 5.04 3.25 -21.99
CA GLY A 138 6.21 2.71 -21.31
C GLY A 138 6.91 3.69 -20.37
N VAL A 139 6.22 4.71 -19.89
CA VAL A 139 6.77 5.74 -19.01
C VAL A 139 6.07 5.78 -17.66
N VAL A 140 6.85 5.98 -16.61
CA VAL A 140 6.39 6.06 -15.22
C VAL A 140 7.05 7.22 -14.49
N ASP A 141 6.36 7.81 -13.52
CA ASP A 141 6.87 8.95 -12.77
C ASP A 141 7.90 8.53 -11.73
N VAL A 142 9.01 9.27 -11.69
CA VAL A 142 10.06 9.19 -10.67
C VAL A 142 10.32 10.60 -10.16
N ASN A 143 10.26 10.79 -8.84
CA ASN A 143 10.54 12.08 -8.23
C ASN A 143 11.93 12.10 -7.60
N VAL A 144 12.75 13.09 -7.95
CA VAL A 144 14.09 13.28 -7.39
C VAL A 144 14.13 14.59 -6.61
N VAL A 145 14.47 14.54 -5.33
CA VAL A 145 14.63 15.74 -4.48
C VAL A 145 16.10 15.89 -4.11
N VAL A 146 16.72 16.96 -4.58
CA VAL A 146 18.08 17.35 -4.18
C VAL A 146 18.00 18.36 -3.05
N VAL A 147 18.46 17.98 -1.87
CA VAL A 147 18.46 18.78 -0.65
C VAL A 147 19.84 19.37 -0.42
N LYS A 148 19.90 20.67 -0.16
CA LYS A 148 21.10 21.40 0.24
C LYS A 148 20.78 22.35 1.38
N ASP A 149 21.43 22.14 2.52
CA ASP A 149 21.13 22.82 3.78
C ASP A 149 19.65 22.68 4.17
N THR A 150 18.89 23.78 4.21
CA THR A 150 17.45 23.78 4.48
C THR A 150 16.61 23.85 3.21
N LYS A 151 17.22 24.00 2.03
CA LYS A 151 16.51 24.17 0.75
C LYS A 151 16.49 22.87 -0.03
N ALA A 152 15.56 22.76 -0.97
CA ALA A 152 15.53 21.63 -1.88
C ALA A 152 15.11 22.06 -3.29
N THR A 153 15.50 21.27 -4.27
CA THR A 153 14.95 21.32 -5.63
C THR A 153 14.41 19.94 -5.96
N GLY A 154 13.12 19.87 -6.26
CA GLY A 154 12.45 18.67 -6.76
C GLY A 154 12.47 18.64 -8.29
N PHE A 155 12.66 17.46 -8.83
CA PHE A 155 12.62 17.15 -10.25
C PHE A 155 11.60 16.04 -10.45
N ASP A 156 10.56 16.33 -11.21
CA ASP A 156 9.59 15.33 -11.65
C ASP A 156 10.12 14.76 -12.96
N LEU A 157 10.42 13.47 -12.97
CA LEU A 157 11.02 12.76 -14.10
C LEU A 157 10.05 11.72 -14.63
N ALA A 158 10.04 11.52 -15.94
CA ALA A 158 9.48 10.31 -16.54
C ALA A 158 10.62 9.33 -16.81
N LEU A 159 10.54 8.15 -16.19
CA LEU A 159 11.38 6.99 -16.45
C LEU A 159 10.75 6.16 -17.56
N SER A 160 11.48 5.99 -18.66
CA SER A 160 11.09 5.07 -19.72
C SER A 160 11.60 3.66 -19.43
N LEU A 161 10.70 2.69 -19.53
CA LEU A 161 10.93 1.27 -19.27
C LEU A 161 11.54 0.54 -20.48
N THR A 162 11.51 1.16 -21.67
CA THR A 162 11.97 0.54 -22.91
C THR A 162 13.47 0.78 -23.16
N ASP A 163 13.95 1.98 -22.83
CA ASP A 163 15.33 2.42 -23.05
C ASP A 163 16.09 2.73 -21.75
N SER A 164 15.45 2.53 -20.58
CA SER A 164 16.00 2.82 -19.27
C SER A 164 16.54 4.26 -19.16
N SER A 165 15.77 5.24 -19.67
CA SER A 165 16.18 6.64 -19.67
C SER A 165 15.24 7.52 -18.83
N PHE A 166 15.78 8.66 -18.36
CA PHE A 166 14.99 9.68 -17.65
C PHE A 166 14.81 10.89 -18.54
N SER A 167 13.60 11.46 -18.51
CA SER A 167 13.28 12.77 -19.07
C SER A 167 12.71 13.68 -17.99
N ILE A 168 13.04 14.97 -18.03
CA ILE A 168 12.58 15.94 -17.03
C ILE A 168 11.23 16.50 -17.47
N SER A 169 10.22 16.38 -16.60
CA SER A 169 8.89 16.95 -16.81
C SER A 169 8.77 18.32 -16.16
N ALA A 170 9.18 18.45 -14.89
CA ALA A 170 9.06 19.69 -14.14
C ALA A 170 10.18 19.88 -13.10
N ILE A 171 10.42 21.14 -12.70
CA ILE A 171 11.46 21.50 -11.73
C ILE A 171 10.89 22.49 -10.71
N THR A 172 10.87 22.09 -9.44
CA THR A 172 10.26 22.87 -8.36
C THR A 172 11.28 23.22 -7.28
N ASN A 173 11.45 24.49 -6.98
CA ASN A 173 12.33 24.94 -5.89
C ASN A 173 11.58 25.03 -4.56
N PHE A 174 12.22 24.65 -3.46
CA PHE A 174 11.68 24.67 -2.10
C PHE A 174 12.61 25.41 -1.15
N GLU A 175 12.06 26.41 -0.44
CA GLU A 175 12.79 27.14 0.60
C GLU A 175 12.98 26.32 1.88
N ASP A 176 12.10 25.32 2.09
CA ASP A 176 12.18 24.34 3.17
C ASP A 176 12.12 22.92 2.58
N ALA A 177 13.21 22.18 2.75
CA ALA A 177 13.35 20.79 2.33
C ALA A 177 12.28 19.88 2.95
N LYS A 178 11.75 20.24 4.13
CA LYS A 178 10.66 19.48 4.75
C LYS A 178 9.42 19.41 3.86
N ILE A 179 9.06 20.52 3.19
CA ILE A 179 7.89 20.54 2.30
C ILE A 179 8.11 19.61 1.10
N ALA A 180 9.35 19.51 0.62
CA ALA A 180 9.70 18.64 -0.49
C ALA A 180 9.65 17.14 -0.12
N LEU A 181 10.00 16.79 1.12
CA LEU A 181 10.17 15.40 1.56
C LEU A 181 8.99 14.83 2.37
N ASP A 182 8.16 15.68 2.98
CA ASP A 182 7.09 15.25 3.88
C ASP A 182 5.98 14.50 3.10
N ASP A 183 5.65 13.29 3.58
CA ASP A 183 4.68 12.37 2.96
C ASP A 183 3.22 12.65 3.37
N SER A 184 2.98 13.70 4.17
CA SER A 184 1.63 14.08 4.59
C SER A 184 0.80 14.65 3.44
N PRO A 185 -0.54 14.44 3.47
CA PRO A 185 -1.44 15.03 2.48
C PRO A 185 -1.32 16.56 2.38
N VAL A 186 -1.04 17.22 3.50
CA VAL A 186 -0.88 18.69 3.54
C VAL A 186 0.36 19.11 2.78
N ALA A 187 1.50 18.43 2.99
CA ALA A 187 2.72 18.72 2.25
C ALA A 187 2.53 18.46 0.74
N SER A 188 1.84 17.36 0.37
CA SER A 188 1.49 17.08 -1.03
C SER A 188 0.69 18.21 -1.66
N SER A 189 -0.41 18.65 -1.03
CA SER A 189 -1.22 19.75 -1.55
C SER A 189 -0.44 21.06 -1.68
N ILE A 190 0.53 21.32 -0.77
CA ILE A 190 1.42 22.49 -0.89
C ILE A 190 2.34 22.35 -2.11
N ARG A 191 2.86 21.15 -2.40
CA ARG A 191 3.66 20.90 -3.60
C ARG A 191 2.83 21.11 -4.88
N ASP A 192 1.61 20.58 -4.92
CA ASP A 192 0.71 20.68 -6.08
C ASP A 192 0.32 22.13 -6.42
N LEU A 193 0.21 22.99 -5.40
CA LEU A 193 -0.11 24.42 -5.57
C LEU A 193 1.12 25.27 -5.89
N LYS A 194 2.32 24.68 -5.87
CA LYS A 194 3.56 25.41 -6.11
C LYS A 194 3.85 25.53 -7.59
N TYR A 195 4.43 26.66 -7.99
CA TYR A 195 4.87 26.83 -9.37
C TYR A 195 6.13 26.00 -9.65
N SER A 196 6.01 25.06 -10.60
CA SER A 196 7.06 24.11 -11.00
C SER A 196 7.84 24.53 -12.25
N GLY A 197 7.79 25.82 -12.59
CA GLY A 197 8.35 26.35 -13.83
C GLY A 197 7.41 26.23 -15.04
N PRO A 198 7.86 26.67 -16.23
CA PRO A 198 7.17 26.37 -17.48
C PRO A 198 7.37 24.90 -17.86
N GLU A 199 6.65 24.42 -18.88
CA GLU A 199 6.96 23.15 -19.55
C GLU A 199 8.46 23.07 -19.87
N PHE A 200 9.10 21.96 -19.51
CA PHE A 200 10.56 21.82 -19.63
C PHE A 200 11.05 22.03 -21.07
N THR A 201 10.28 21.54 -22.05
CA THR A 201 10.57 21.66 -23.49
C THR A 201 10.52 23.10 -24.01
N ASN A 202 9.88 24.02 -23.28
CA ASN A 202 9.84 25.44 -23.63
C ASN A 202 11.07 26.22 -23.12
N LEU A 203 11.96 25.59 -22.35
CA LEU A 203 13.21 26.20 -21.91
C LEU A 203 14.22 26.26 -23.07
N ALA A 204 15.22 27.14 -22.98
CA ALA A 204 16.32 27.15 -23.94
C ALA A 204 17.08 25.82 -23.92
N GLU A 205 17.49 25.32 -25.09
CA GLU A 205 18.17 24.01 -25.23
C GLU A 205 19.41 23.88 -24.33
N GLU A 206 20.24 24.91 -24.25
CA GLU A 206 21.43 24.94 -23.37
C GLU A 206 21.05 24.78 -21.88
N LEU A 207 19.91 25.33 -21.46
CA LEU A 207 19.42 25.18 -20.10
C LEU A 207 18.88 23.76 -19.86
N GLN A 208 18.15 23.19 -20.82
CA GLN A 208 17.68 21.81 -20.75
C GLN A 208 18.86 20.83 -20.66
N GLU A 209 19.88 21.00 -21.51
CA GLU A 209 21.09 20.17 -21.49
C GLU A 209 21.82 20.29 -20.14
N SER A 210 21.96 21.50 -19.62
CA SER A 210 22.62 21.75 -18.33
C SER A 210 21.91 21.03 -17.16
N PHE A 211 20.57 20.97 -17.15
CA PHE A 211 19.82 20.23 -16.14
C PHE A 211 20.01 18.71 -16.27
N ASN A 212 20.02 18.18 -17.49
CA ASN A 212 20.29 16.77 -17.74
C ASN A 212 21.70 16.39 -17.27
N GLN A 213 22.71 17.20 -17.60
CA GLN A 213 24.10 16.99 -17.13
C GLN A 213 24.20 17.11 -15.60
N TYR A 214 23.48 18.06 -14.99
CA TYR A 214 23.41 18.22 -13.54
C TYR A 214 22.90 16.95 -12.84
N LEU A 215 21.80 16.36 -13.32
CA LEU A 215 21.23 15.13 -12.78
C LEU A 215 22.13 13.92 -13.05
N ASN A 216 22.70 13.81 -14.27
CA ASN A 216 23.61 12.73 -14.62
C ASN A 216 24.86 12.71 -13.72
N SER A 217 25.45 13.88 -13.45
CA SER A 217 26.60 14.00 -12.53
C SER A 217 26.31 13.57 -11.09
N ARG A 218 25.03 13.47 -10.72
CA ARG A 218 24.54 12.97 -9.42
C ARG A 218 24.19 11.48 -9.44
N GLY A 219 24.31 10.84 -10.59
CA GLY A 219 24.02 9.42 -10.80
C GLY A 219 22.57 9.15 -11.19
N ILE A 220 21.81 10.17 -11.60
CA ILE A 220 20.49 9.97 -12.21
C ILE A 220 20.72 9.69 -13.70
N ASN A 221 20.92 8.41 -14.03
CA ASN A 221 21.31 7.93 -15.36
C ASN A 221 20.76 6.52 -15.61
N SER A 222 21.08 5.92 -16.77
CA SER A 222 20.54 4.61 -17.14
C SER A 222 20.86 3.49 -16.14
N SER A 223 22.02 3.50 -15.49
CA SER A 223 22.33 2.51 -14.46
C SER A 223 21.40 2.61 -13.24
N LEU A 224 20.97 3.82 -12.87
CA LEU A 224 19.96 4.00 -11.84
C LEU A 224 18.59 3.53 -12.33
N ALA A 225 18.24 3.81 -13.59
CA ALA A 225 16.99 3.34 -14.19
C ALA A 225 16.91 1.80 -14.16
N ASP A 226 17.95 1.12 -14.64
CA ASP A 226 18.05 -0.35 -14.62
C ASP A 226 17.89 -0.90 -13.20
N PHE A 227 18.52 -0.25 -12.22
CA PHE A 227 18.37 -0.62 -10.82
C PHE A 227 16.93 -0.46 -10.33
N ILE A 228 16.27 0.68 -10.61
CA ILE A 228 14.89 0.95 -10.20
C ILE A 228 13.95 -0.13 -10.78
N LEU A 229 14.09 -0.46 -12.06
CA LEU A 229 13.27 -1.47 -12.73
C LEU A 229 13.46 -2.86 -12.11
N ALA A 230 14.71 -3.28 -11.88
CA ALA A 230 15.00 -4.57 -11.25
C ALA A 230 14.51 -4.62 -9.79
N TYR A 231 14.73 -3.55 -9.03
CA TYR A 231 14.33 -3.47 -7.63
C TYR A 231 12.81 -3.44 -7.46
N ALA A 232 12.07 -2.77 -8.33
CA ALA A 232 10.61 -2.73 -8.29
C ALA A 232 10.02 -4.15 -8.34
N GLY A 233 10.52 -5.01 -9.23
CA GLY A 233 10.08 -6.41 -9.33
C GLY A 233 10.38 -7.22 -8.07
N VAL A 234 11.59 -7.09 -7.53
CA VAL A 234 11.98 -7.80 -6.28
C VAL A 234 11.15 -7.30 -5.09
N LYS A 235 10.98 -5.98 -4.94
CA LYS A 235 10.20 -5.43 -3.83
C LYS A 235 8.74 -5.83 -3.94
N GLU A 236 8.13 -5.75 -5.12
CA GLU A 236 6.72 -6.11 -5.31
C GLU A 236 6.47 -7.59 -4.98
N ASN A 237 7.35 -8.51 -5.41
CA ASN A 237 7.24 -9.92 -5.04
C ASN A 237 7.33 -10.15 -3.52
N ASN A 238 8.23 -9.44 -2.82
CA ASN A 238 8.32 -9.50 -1.36
C ASN A 238 7.05 -8.97 -0.67
N GLU A 239 6.49 -7.85 -1.13
CA GLU A 239 5.23 -7.30 -0.63
C GLU A 239 4.05 -8.25 -0.89
N TYR A 240 4.05 -8.95 -2.04
CA TYR A 240 3.06 -9.97 -2.36
C TYR A 240 3.12 -11.17 -1.40
N LEU A 241 4.33 -11.68 -1.11
CA LEU A 241 4.54 -12.74 -0.12
C LEU A 241 4.04 -12.32 1.28
N ASP A 242 4.36 -11.10 1.70
CA ASP A 242 3.89 -10.56 2.98
C ASP A 242 2.37 -10.40 3.02
N TRP A 243 1.77 -9.93 1.92
CA TRP A 243 0.31 -9.83 1.78
C TRP A 243 -0.37 -11.20 1.87
N LEU A 244 0.12 -12.21 1.15
CA LEU A 244 -0.36 -13.59 1.22
C LEU A 244 -0.23 -14.17 2.64
N SER A 245 0.93 -13.96 3.28
CA SER A 245 1.20 -14.38 4.66
C SER A 245 0.23 -13.76 5.66
N ASN A 246 -0.08 -12.47 5.51
CA ASN A 246 -1.02 -11.76 6.36
C ASN A 246 -2.47 -12.23 6.15
N LEU A 247 -2.89 -12.45 4.90
CA LEU A 247 -4.22 -13.00 4.61
C LEU A 247 -4.38 -14.45 5.09
N LYS A 248 -3.33 -15.27 4.97
CA LYS A 248 -3.32 -16.63 5.49
C LYS A 248 -3.51 -16.63 7.02
N LYS A 249 -2.82 -15.74 7.75
CA LYS A 249 -3.00 -15.57 9.20
C LYS A 249 -4.42 -15.11 9.55
N PHE A 250 -4.98 -14.19 8.77
CA PHE A 250 -6.35 -13.69 8.96
C PHE A 250 -7.42 -14.78 8.78
N THR A 251 -7.18 -15.75 7.89
CA THR A 251 -8.13 -16.82 7.54
C THR A 251 -8.00 -18.09 8.38
N ALA A 252 -7.04 -18.17 9.29
CA ALA A 252 -6.79 -19.32 10.16
C ALA A 252 -7.99 -19.69 11.07
#